data_AF-K1T9C3-F1
#
_entry.id   AF-K1T9C3-F1
#
_cell.length_a   1.000
_cell.length_b   1.000
_cell.length_c   1.000
_cell.angle_alpha   90.00
_cell.angle_beta   90.00
_cell.angle_gamma   90.00
#
_symmetry.space_group_name_H-M   'P 1'
#
loop_
_entity.id
_entity.type
_entity.pdbx_description
1 polymer ?
#
loop_
_entity_poly.entity_id
_entity_poly.type
_entity_poly.pdbx_seq_one_letter_code
_entity_poly.pdbx_strand_id
1 'polypeptide(L)' 'MKVGLFVPCYVDALYPEAGVATYKLLKHYGLDVG' A
#
# COMPACT_ATOMS: atom_id res chain seq x y z
N MET A 1 3.21 14.54 3.22
CA MET A 1 2.42 13.95 4.32
C MET A 1 2.77 12.47 4.36
N LYS A 2 3.15 11.93 5.53
CA LYS A 2 3.54 10.52 5.68
C LYS A 2 2.33 9.67 6.03
N VAL A 3 2.12 8.59 5.29
CA VAL A 3 1.01 7.64 5.50
C VAL A 3 1.60 6.26 5.77
N GLY A 4 1.21 5.64 6.87
CA GLY A 4 1.58 4.24 7.15
C GLY A 4 0.66 3.31 6.37
N LEU A 5 1.23 2.52 5.44
CA LEU A 5 0.49 1.51 4.71
C LEU A 5 0.55 0.18 5.48
N PHE A 6 -0.51 -0.13 6.22
CA PHE A 6 -0.64 -1.43 6.89
C PHE A 6 -1.30 -2.44 5.96
N VAL A 7 -0.59 -3.52 5.64
CA VAL A 7 -1.11 -4.65 4.88
C VAL A 7 -1.40 -5.81 5.84
N PRO A 8 -2.68 -6.21 6.02
CA PRO A 8 -3.02 -7.39 6.81
C PRO A 8 -2.41 -8.66 6.22
N CYS A 9 -2.02 -9.62 7.05
CA CYS A 9 -1.40 -10.87 6.62
C CYS A 9 -2.26 -11.68 5.63
N TYR A 10 -3.59 -11.66 5.78
CA TYR A 10 -4.49 -12.34 4.84
C TYR A 10 -4.49 -11.68 3.46
N VAL A 11 -4.36 -10.36 3.40
CA VAL A 11 -4.27 -9.60 2.14
C VAL A 11 -2.94 -9.91 1.45
N ASP A 12 -1.84 -9.95 2.20
CA ASP A 12 -0.52 -10.32 1.65
C ASP A 12 -0.51 -11.76 1.13
N ALA A 13 -1.16 -12.69 1.84
CA ALA A 13 -1.19 -14.10 1.47
C ALA A 13 -2.10 -14.42 0.27
N LEU A 14 -3.18 -13.66 0.06
CA LEU A 14 -4.21 -14.00 -0.94
C LEU A 14 -4.37 -12.97 -2.04
N TYR A 15 -4.02 -11.72 -1.78
CA TYR A 15 -4.17 -10.60 -2.69
C TYR A 15 -2.99 -9.62 -2.59
N PRO A 16 -1.74 -10.08 -2.75
CA PRO A 16 -0.56 -9.23 -2.59
C PRO A 16 -0.57 -8.03 -3.56
N GLU A 17 -1.11 -8.21 -4.76
CA GLU A 17 -1.33 -7.14 -5.74
C GLU A 17 -2.17 -5.98 -5.21
N ALA A 18 -3.09 -6.19 -4.26
CA ALA A 18 -3.88 -5.10 -3.68
C ALA A 18 -3.01 -4.17 -2.83
N GLY A 19 -2.06 -4.71 -2.06
CA GLY A 19 -1.09 -3.91 -1.30
C GLY A 19 -0.18 -3.10 -2.23
N VAL A 20 0.31 -3.75 -3.29
CA VAL A 20 1.17 -3.10 -4.30
C VAL A 20 0.43 -2.01 -5.09
N ALA A 21 -0.83 -2.25 -5.47
CA ALA A 21 -1.66 -1.26 -6.15
C ALA A 21 -1.91 -0.04 -5.26
N THR A 22 -2.16 -0.26 -3.98
CA THR A 22 -2.34 0.81 -2.99
C THR A 22 -1.06 1.64 -2.85
N TYR A 23 0.11 1.00 -2.75
CA TYR A 23 1.40 1.69 -2.72
C TYR A 23 1.64 2.55 -3.98
N LYS A 24 1.36 2.01 -5.18
CA LYS A 24 1.51 2.72 -6.45
C LYS A 24 0.58 3.93 -6.54
N LEU A 25 -0.67 3.80 -6.10
CA LEU A 25 -1.64 4.90 -6.05
C LEU A 25 -1.17 6.00 -5.10
N LEU A 26 -0.78 5.65 -3.87
CA LEU A 26 -0.30 6.63 -2.89
C LEU A 26 0.91 7.41 -3.43
N LYS A 27 1.86 6.72 -4.06
CA LYS A 27 3.03 7.35 -4.69
C LYS A 27 2.66 8.24 -5.88
N HIS A 28 1.66 7.83 -6.69
CA HIS A 28 1.17 8.63 -7.82
C HIS A 28 0.56 9.96 -7.36
N TYR A 29 -0.13 9.98 -6.21
CA TYR A 29 -0.67 11.19 -5.60
C TYR A 29 0.37 12.02 -4.82
N GLY A 30 1.66 11.66 -4.86
CA GLY A 30 2.73 12.38 -4.17
C GLY A 30 2.71 12.19 -2.65
N LEU A 31 2.06 11.13 -2.14
CA LEU A 31 2.08 10.78 -0.73
C LEU A 31 3.31 9.92 -0.43
N ASP A 32 3.94 10.21 0.70
CA ASP A 32 5.11 9.47 1.18
C ASP A 32 4.61 8.29 2.02
N VAL A 33 4.96 7.07 1.62
CA VAL A 33 4.57 5.84 2.32
C VAL A 33 5.77 5.34 3.10
N GLY A 34 5.62 5.20 4.42
CA GLY A 34 6.67 4.80 5.34
C GLY A 34 6.28 3.65 6.25
#